data_AF-A0A2S2NEJ6-F1
#
_entry.id   AF-A0A2S2NEJ6-F1
#
_cell.length_a   1.000
_cell.length_b   1.000
_cell.length_c   1.000
_cell.angle_alpha   90.00
_cell.angle_beta   90.00
_cell.angle_gamma   90.00
#
_symmetry.space_group_name_H-M   'P 1'
#
loop_
_entity.id
_entity.type
_entity.pdbx_description
1 polymer ?
#
loop_
_entity_poly.entity_id
_entity_poly.type
_entity_poly.pdbx_seq_one_letter_code
_entity_poly.pdbx_strand_id
1 'polypeptide(L)'
;MYSDTLTEYVLVNYRWVFVVFFLLPCTVLGKMWAAFEKNSWLRRRCTGIDHDKKVENIQREIRHRNLFAPDRVMCTARPSWRSMTLAEMTYKKRMFNINVHLDEMISIDSHNRTVRVEPSITVGQLIPILIQSGWTIPVTVELEDLTIGGLVMGIGLESSSFKFGLFHKTCTQYELVTADGDLIICSESENPDVFECIPFSYGTLGFLTAINIRIIPAKTYVRLKYRPISSLEKIQSSLISETLDVENNDFVELLMFNKNDGVLMTGKMTDGNQDTKNVNKIGRFYKPWFFKHVESFLLSR
;
A
#
# COMPACT_ATOMS: atom_id res chain seq x y z
N MET A 1 -22.66 36.84 25.20
CA MET A 1 -23.24 36.04 26.29
C MET A 1 -23.63 34.70 25.66
N TYR A 2 -22.65 33.80 25.55
CA TYR A 2 -22.84 32.51 24.88
C TYR A 2 -23.67 31.62 25.81
N SER A 3 -24.77 31.09 25.31
CA SER A 3 -25.49 30.01 25.98
C SER A 3 -24.64 28.74 25.83
N ASP A 4 -23.73 28.52 26.77
CA ASP A 4 -23.06 27.24 26.94
C ASP A 4 -24.15 26.21 27.22
N THR A 5 -24.47 25.39 26.22
CA THR A 5 -25.43 24.31 26.43
C THR A 5 -24.82 23.33 27.44
N LEU A 6 -25.62 22.82 28.38
CA LEU A 6 -25.19 21.81 29.36
C LEU A 6 -24.42 20.65 28.68
N THR A 7 -24.82 20.30 27.46
CA THR A 7 -24.16 19.35 26.56
C THR A 7 -22.70 19.71 26.28
N GLU A 8 -22.40 20.96 25.97
CA GLU A 8 -21.05 21.44 25.68
C GLU A 8 -20.19 21.45 26.95
N TYR A 9 -20.76 21.89 28.08
CA TYR A 9 -20.09 21.81 29.38
C TYR A 9 -19.75 20.36 29.78
N VAL A 10 -20.67 19.42 29.56
CA VAL A 10 -20.47 17.99 29.82
C VAL A 10 -19.44 17.39 28.85
N LEU A 11 -19.50 17.74 27.56
CA LEU A 11 -18.53 17.27 26.57
C LEU A 11 -17.12 17.82 26.80
N VAL A 12 -16.97 19.01 27.39
CA VAL A 12 -15.65 19.58 27.69
C VAL A 12 -15.11 19.06 29.02
N ASN A 13 -15.90 19.11 30.10
CA ASN A 13 -15.42 18.79 31.46
C ASN A 13 -15.51 17.29 31.81
N TYR A 14 -16.50 16.57 31.26
CA TYR A 14 -16.73 15.14 31.50
C TYR A 14 -16.47 14.29 30.25
N ARG A 15 -15.66 14.82 29.34
CA ARG A 15 -15.20 14.20 28.10
C ARG A 15 -14.68 12.77 28.29
N TRP A 16 -14.01 12.52 29.42
CA TRP A 16 -13.50 11.21 29.80
C TRP A 16 -14.60 10.16 29.98
N VAL A 17 -15.80 10.53 30.46
CA VAL A 17 -16.94 9.61 30.61
C VAL A 17 -17.35 9.10 29.23
N PHE A 18 -17.50 10.01 28.27
CA PHE A 18 -17.81 9.63 26.89
C PHE A 18 -16.71 8.76 26.27
N VAL A 19 -15.45 9.13 26.47
CA VAL A 19 -14.31 8.36 25.98
C VAL A 19 -14.27 6.96 26.58
N VAL A 20 -14.44 6.82 27.90
CA VAL A 20 -14.29 5.54 28.59
C VAL A 20 -15.45 4.60 28.34
N PHE A 21 -16.69 5.10 28.37
CA PHE A 21 -17.88 4.24 28.29
C PHE A 21 -18.42 4.04 26.87
N PHE A 22 -18.04 4.88 25.90
CA PHE A 22 -18.55 4.76 24.53
C PHE A 22 -17.40 4.61 23.53
N LEU A 23 -16.45 5.55 23.53
CA LEU A 23 -15.43 5.62 22.48
C LEU A 23 -14.41 4.46 22.60
N LEU A 24 -13.98 4.11 23.81
CA LEU A 24 -13.09 2.98 24.07
C LEU A 24 -13.75 1.65 23.70
N PRO A 25 -14.98 1.32 24.16
CA PRO A 25 -15.69 0.13 23.71
C PRO A 25 -15.87 0.07 22.19
N CYS A 26 -16.27 1.16 21.55
CA CYS A 26 -16.38 1.22 20.08
C CYS A 26 -15.02 0.98 19.41
N THR A 27 -13.92 1.49 19.96
CA THR A 27 -12.57 1.25 19.46
C THR A 27 -12.16 -0.21 19.61
N VAL A 28 -12.49 -0.84 20.75
CA VAL A 28 -12.22 -2.27 20.98
C VAL A 28 -13.03 -3.12 20.02
N LEU A 29 -14.32 -2.85 19.86
CA LEU A 29 -15.19 -3.53 18.88
C LEU A 29 -14.66 -3.34 17.46
N GLY A 30 -14.25 -2.12 17.09
CA GLY A 30 -13.63 -1.84 15.79
C GLY A 30 -12.33 -2.62 15.58
N LYS A 31 -11.48 -2.73 16.60
CA LYS A 31 -10.26 -3.57 16.55
C LYS A 31 -10.57 -5.05 16.45
N MET A 32 -11.57 -5.54 17.18
CA MET A 32 -12.02 -6.93 17.09
C MET A 32 -12.57 -7.22 15.69
N TRP A 33 -13.35 -6.29 15.12
CA TRP A 33 -13.85 -6.39 13.76
C TRP A 33 -12.71 -6.41 12.74
N ALA A 34 -11.77 -5.47 12.81
CA ALA A 34 -10.61 -5.44 11.91
C ALA A 34 -9.75 -6.70 12.03
N ALA A 35 -9.56 -7.24 13.25
CA ALA A 35 -8.85 -8.49 13.45
C ALA A 35 -9.61 -9.69 12.87
N PHE A 36 -10.94 -9.73 13.03
CA PHE A 36 -11.79 -10.74 12.43
C PHE A 36 -11.74 -10.68 10.91
N GLU A 37 -11.90 -9.49 10.32
CA GLU A 37 -11.82 -9.25 8.89
C GLU A 37 -10.47 -9.70 8.35
N LYS A 38 -9.35 -9.26 8.94
CA LYS A 38 -8.00 -9.69 8.56
C LYS A 38 -7.83 -11.21 8.61
N ASN A 39 -8.32 -11.86 9.67
CA ASN A 39 -8.20 -13.31 9.83
C ASN A 39 -9.10 -14.07 8.84
N SER A 40 -10.28 -13.54 8.52
CA SER A 40 -11.18 -14.09 7.51
C SER A 40 -10.55 -13.99 6.11
N TRP A 41 -9.87 -12.88 5.84
CA TRP A 41 -9.17 -12.63 4.58
C TRP A 41 -7.95 -13.55 4.42
N LEU A 42 -7.14 -13.70 5.47
CA LEU A 42 -6.02 -14.66 5.52
C LEU A 42 -6.48 -16.11 5.28
N ARG A 43 -7.72 -16.44 5.65
CA ARG A 43 -8.31 -17.77 5.44
C ARG A 43 -8.95 -17.95 4.07
N ARG A 44 -9.17 -16.87 3.30
CA ARG A 44 -9.66 -17.00 1.93
C ARG A 44 -8.60 -17.74 1.13
N ARG A 45 -8.97 -18.89 0.58
CA ARG A 45 -8.10 -19.63 -0.33
C ARG A 45 -7.91 -18.81 -1.60
N CYS A 46 -6.69 -18.78 -2.08
CA CYS A 46 -6.31 -18.21 -3.37
C CYS A 46 -6.82 -19.15 -4.46
N THR A 47 -8.08 -19.00 -4.82
CA THR A 47 -8.71 -19.93 -5.76
C THR A 47 -8.68 -19.38 -7.17
N GLY A 48 -8.73 -18.06 -7.37
CA GLY A 48 -8.83 -17.44 -8.70
C GLY A 48 -10.09 -17.80 -9.50
N ILE A 49 -10.91 -18.74 -9.01
CA ILE A 49 -12.05 -19.36 -9.70
C ILE A 49 -13.09 -18.34 -10.19
N ASP A 50 -13.26 -17.22 -9.48
CA ASP A 50 -14.26 -16.21 -9.84
C ASP A 50 -13.67 -14.99 -10.56
N HIS A 51 -12.35 -14.94 -10.77
CA HIS A 51 -11.69 -13.81 -11.42
C HIS A 51 -12.25 -13.57 -12.83
N ASP A 52 -12.27 -14.61 -13.67
CA ASP A 52 -12.73 -14.52 -15.06
C ASP A 52 -14.19 -14.05 -15.14
N LYS A 53 -15.06 -14.52 -14.25
CA LYS A 53 -16.46 -14.09 -14.18
C LYS A 53 -16.58 -12.60 -13.81
N LYS A 54 -15.73 -12.10 -12.91
CA LYS A 54 -15.72 -10.68 -12.55
C LYS A 54 -15.25 -9.83 -13.74
N VAL A 55 -14.23 -10.30 -14.47
CA VAL A 55 -13.74 -9.65 -15.69
C VAL A 55 -14.84 -9.61 -16.76
N GLU A 56 -15.52 -10.72 -17.01
CA GLU A 56 -16.66 -10.79 -17.94
C GLU A 56 -17.78 -9.81 -17.56
N ASN A 57 -18.06 -9.67 -16.26
CA ASN A 57 -19.04 -8.69 -15.79
C ASN A 57 -18.60 -7.25 -16.09
N ILE A 58 -17.32 -6.92 -15.89
CA ILE A 58 -16.76 -5.60 -16.23
C ILE A 58 -16.86 -5.34 -17.73
N GLN A 59 -16.47 -6.31 -18.58
CA GLN A 59 -16.60 -6.21 -20.03
C GLN A 59 -18.07 -5.98 -20.43
N ARG A 60 -19.01 -6.68 -19.79
CA ARG A 60 -20.46 -6.51 -20.03
C ARG A 60 -20.95 -5.12 -19.63
N GLU A 61 -20.54 -4.60 -18.47
CA GLU A 61 -20.90 -3.25 -18.02
C GLU A 61 -20.38 -2.17 -18.98
N ILE A 62 -19.14 -2.31 -19.46
CA ILE A 62 -18.53 -1.38 -20.41
C ILE A 62 -19.24 -1.43 -21.77
N ARG A 63 -19.48 -2.63 -22.31
CA ARG A 63 -20.23 -2.79 -23.57
C ARG A 63 -21.66 -2.27 -23.47
N HIS A 64 -22.33 -2.51 -22.35
CA HIS A 64 -23.65 -1.93 -22.06
C HIS A 64 -23.59 -0.40 -22.05
N ARG A 65 -22.62 0.20 -21.35
CA ARG A 65 -22.41 1.65 -21.38
C ARG A 65 -22.19 2.16 -22.80
N ASN A 66 -21.39 1.47 -23.61
CA ASN A 66 -21.07 1.90 -24.97
C ASN A 66 -22.30 1.91 -25.89
N LEU A 67 -23.24 0.98 -25.69
CA LEU A 67 -24.49 0.92 -26.46
C LEU A 67 -25.53 1.94 -25.99
N PHE A 68 -25.71 2.09 -24.67
CA PHE A 68 -26.85 2.83 -24.10
C PHE A 68 -26.50 4.23 -23.57
N ALA A 69 -25.22 4.54 -23.36
CA ALA A 69 -24.76 5.81 -22.83
C ALA A 69 -23.38 6.26 -23.36
N PRO A 70 -23.19 6.34 -24.70
CA PRO A 70 -21.90 6.64 -25.32
C PRO A 70 -21.33 8.02 -24.93
N ASP A 71 -22.18 8.97 -24.56
CA ASP A 71 -21.76 10.32 -24.15
C ASP A 71 -21.31 10.43 -22.69
N ARG A 72 -21.58 9.41 -21.85
CA ARG A 72 -21.27 9.45 -20.41
C ARG A 72 -19.88 8.89 -20.12
N VAL A 73 -18.92 9.74 -19.81
CA VAL A 73 -17.55 9.33 -19.44
C VAL A 73 -17.57 8.27 -18.33
N MET A 74 -16.73 7.24 -18.44
CA MET A 74 -16.61 6.17 -17.45
C MET A 74 -15.68 6.55 -16.29
N CYS A 75 -15.95 6.02 -15.11
CA CYS A 75 -15.02 6.02 -14.00
C CYS A 75 -15.21 4.80 -13.09
N THR A 76 -14.29 4.59 -12.15
CA THR A 76 -14.41 3.49 -11.19
C THR A 76 -15.54 3.75 -10.18
N ALA A 77 -16.32 2.72 -9.86
CA ALA A 77 -17.35 2.78 -8.81
C ALA A 77 -16.77 2.80 -7.38
N ARG A 78 -15.44 2.82 -7.21
CA ARG A 78 -14.79 2.89 -5.89
C ARG A 78 -15.30 4.12 -5.11
N PRO A 79 -15.90 3.95 -3.93
CA PRO A 79 -16.39 5.08 -3.14
C PRO A 79 -15.30 6.07 -2.75
N SER A 80 -15.62 7.37 -2.70
CA SER A 80 -14.65 8.44 -2.39
C SER A 80 -14.02 8.29 -1.00
N TRP A 81 -14.78 7.83 -0.02
CA TRP A 81 -14.30 7.62 1.37
C TRP A 81 -13.27 6.49 1.50
N ARG A 82 -13.12 5.64 0.47
CA ARG A 82 -12.06 4.62 0.39
C ARG A 82 -10.81 5.13 -0.33
N SER A 83 -10.77 6.39 -0.74
CA SER A 83 -9.59 7.00 -1.35
C SER A 83 -8.74 7.68 -0.29
N MET A 84 -7.42 7.66 -0.47
CA MET A 84 -6.47 8.37 0.39
C MET A 84 -6.42 9.88 0.12
N THR A 85 -7.20 10.39 -0.84
CA THR A 85 -7.29 11.82 -1.13
C THR A 85 -8.35 12.50 -0.26
N LEU A 86 -8.06 13.73 0.15
CA LEU A 86 -9.04 14.62 0.79
C LEU A 86 -10.01 15.24 -0.22
N ALA A 87 -9.77 15.08 -1.52
CA ALA A 87 -10.60 15.64 -2.57
C ALA A 87 -11.96 14.93 -2.68
N GLU A 88 -13.04 15.71 -2.68
CA GLU A 88 -14.39 15.18 -2.91
C GLU A 88 -14.58 14.85 -4.41
N MET A 89 -14.77 13.56 -4.72
CA MET A 89 -14.90 13.08 -6.11
C MET A 89 -16.32 13.26 -6.66
N THR A 90 -16.84 14.48 -6.63
CA THR A 90 -18.22 14.80 -7.06
C THR A 90 -18.49 14.44 -8.52
N TYR A 91 -17.45 14.36 -9.37
CA TYR A 91 -17.54 13.93 -10.76
C TYR A 91 -18.19 12.53 -10.92
N LYS A 92 -18.03 11.63 -9.93
CA LYS A 92 -18.61 10.29 -9.94
C LYS A 92 -20.14 10.26 -9.92
N LYS A 93 -20.78 11.38 -9.54
CA LYS A 93 -22.25 11.51 -9.60
C LYS A 93 -22.76 11.71 -11.04
N ARG A 94 -21.91 12.18 -11.96
CA ARG A 94 -22.27 12.49 -13.36
C ARG A 94 -21.74 11.44 -14.34
N MET A 95 -20.63 10.79 -14.01
CA MET A 95 -19.99 9.75 -14.84
C MET A 95 -20.72 8.39 -14.74
N PHE A 96 -20.39 7.47 -15.65
CA PHE A 96 -20.85 6.08 -15.61
C PHE A 96 -19.89 5.26 -14.75
N ASN A 97 -20.39 4.69 -13.66
CA ASN A 97 -19.55 4.01 -12.68
C ASN A 97 -19.44 2.52 -13.02
N ILE A 98 -18.23 2.06 -13.33
CA ILE A 98 -17.92 0.65 -13.58
C ILE A 98 -17.48 -0.01 -12.29
N ASN A 99 -18.09 -1.14 -11.92
CA ASN A 99 -17.77 -1.84 -10.70
C ASN A 99 -16.50 -2.70 -10.87
N VAL A 100 -15.36 -2.13 -10.50
CA VAL A 100 -14.04 -2.78 -10.55
C VAL A 100 -13.54 -3.21 -9.16
N HIS A 101 -14.45 -3.62 -8.28
CA HIS A 101 -14.05 -4.13 -6.96
C HIS A 101 -13.48 -5.54 -7.06
N LEU A 102 -12.18 -5.59 -7.37
CA LEU A 102 -11.37 -6.79 -7.55
C LEU A 102 -10.26 -6.78 -6.50
N ASP A 103 -10.45 -7.48 -5.38
CA ASP A 103 -9.53 -7.45 -4.24
C ASP A 103 -8.79 -8.76 -3.96
N GLU A 104 -8.92 -9.81 -4.77
CA GLU A 104 -8.35 -11.13 -4.47
C GLU A 104 -6.88 -11.31 -4.87
N MET A 105 -6.18 -12.19 -4.14
CA MET A 105 -4.93 -12.78 -4.62
C MET A 105 -5.26 -14.04 -5.42
N ILE A 106 -4.96 -14.00 -6.72
CA ILE A 106 -5.37 -15.02 -7.69
C ILE A 106 -4.49 -16.27 -7.54
N SER A 107 -3.17 -16.11 -7.59
CA SER A 107 -2.22 -17.23 -7.50
C SER A 107 -0.82 -16.78 -7.05
N ILE A 108 -0.09 -17.68 -6.39
CA ILE A 108 1.34 -17.52 -6.11
C ILE A 108 2.10 -18.60 -6.88
N ASP A 109 3.07 -18.20 -7.71
CA ASP A 109 4.00 -19.08 -8.39
C ASP A 109 5.38 -18.99 -7.72
N SER A 110 5.71 -20.00 -6.92
CA SER A 110 7.01 -20.08 -6.23
C SER A 110 8.17 -20.42 -7.15
N HIS A 111 7.91 -21.04 -8.31
CA HIS A 111 8.94 -21.40 -9.28
C HIS A 111 9.41 -20.16 -10.04
N ASN A 112 8.45 -19.43 -10.62
CA ASN A 112 8.74 -18.20 -11.37
C ASN A 112 8.91 -16.98 -10.47
N ARG A 113 8.69 -17.14 -9.15
CA ARG A 113 8.73 -16.08 -8.14
C ARG A 113 7.85 -14.90 -8.55
N THR A 114 6.59 -15.20 -8.83
CA THR A 114 5.57 -14.19 -9.14
C THR A 114 4.31 -14.42 -8.32
N VAL A 115 3.59 -13.34 -8.04
CA VAL A 115 2.23 -13.39 -7.50
C VAL A 115 1.31 -12.65 -8.45
N ARG A 116 0.16 -13.25 -8.76
CA ARG A 116 -0.90 -12.64 -9.55
C ARG A 116 -1.99 -12.15 -8.61
N VAL A 117 -2.34 -10.87 -8.69
CA VAL A 117 -3.31 -10.22 -7.81
C VAL A 117 -4.27 -9.35 -8.57
N GLU A 118 -5.46 -9.17 -8.00
CA GLU A 118 -6.42 -8.16 -8.44
C GLU A 118 -6.01 -6.75 -7.92
N PRO A 119 -6.29 -5.67 -8.66
CA PRO A 119 -5.73 -4.33 -8.40
C PRO A 119 -6.27 -3.64 -7.14
N SER A 120 -7.46 -3.99 -6.66
CA SER A 120 -8.03 -3.39 -5.44
C SER A 120 -7.59 -4.09 -4.16
N ILE A 121 -6.77 -5.15 -4.23
CA ILE A 121 -6.13 -5.70 -3.05
C ILE A 121 -5.23 -4.63 -2.42
N THR A 122 -5.26 -4.51 -1.10
CA THR A 122 -4.41 -3.55 -0.40
C THR A 122 -3.07 -4.16 0.00
N VAL A 123 -2.06 -3.32 0.23
CA VAL A 123 -0.76 -3.77 0.76
C VAL A 123 -0.93 -4.51 2.09
N GLY A 124 -1.80 -3.99 2.97
CA GLY A 124 -2.12 -4.59 4.27
C GLY A 124 -2.80 -5.95 4.19
N GLN A 125 -3.44 -6.28 3.06
CA GLN A 125 -4.00 -7.59 2.77
C GLN A 125 -2.96 -8.52 2.14
N LEU A 126 -2.25 -8.05 1.10
CA LEU A 126 -1.31 -8.86 0.32
C LEU A 126 -0.09 -9.31 1.13
N ILE A 127 0.57 -8.39 1.84
CA ILE A 127 1.85 -8.66 2.50
C ILE A 127 1.73 -9.75 3.58
N PRO A 128 0.74 -9.73 4.49
CA PRO A 128 0.60 -10.79 5.49
C PRO A 128 0.42 -12.19 4.89
N ILE A 129 -0.28 -12.31 3.75
CA ILE A 129 -0.49 -13.59 3.07
C ILE A 129 0.82 -14.09 2.44
N LEU A 130 1.54 -13.21 1.77
CA LEU A 130 2.84 -13.54 1.18
C LEU A 130 3.83 -13.99 2.26
N ILE A 131 3.89 -13.27 3.39
CA ILE A 131 4.80 -13.61 4.50
C ILE A 131 4.51 -15.00 5.05
N GLN A 132 3.24 -15.41 5.16
CA GLN A 132 2.88 -16.79 5.58
C GLN A 132 3.44 -17.86 4.63
N SER A 133 3.61 -17.50 3.36
CA SER A 133 4.18 -18.36 2.32
C SER A 133 5.71 -18.21 2.19
N GLY A 134 6.34 -17.40 3.06
CA GLY A 134 7.78 -17.14 3.03
C GLY A 134 8.23 -16.12 1.98
N TRP A 135 7.30 -15.33 1.45
CA TRP A 135 7.54 -14.37 0.38
C TRP A 135 7.18 -12.94 0.79
N THR A 136 7.73 -11.96 0.08
CA THR A 136 7.32 -10.56 0.11
C THR A 136 7.52 -9.95 -1.28
N ILE A 137 7.08 -8.72 -1.48
CA ILE A 137 7.33 -7.97 -2.73
C ILE A 137 8.59 -7.09 -2.59
N PRO A 138 9.35 -6.85 -3.67
CA PRO A 138 10.60 -6.09 -3.61
C PRO A 138 10.44 -4.66 -3.11
N VAL A 139 9.33 -4.00 -3.47
CA VAL A 139 8.98 -2.63 -3.06
C VAL A 139 7.68 -2.71 -2.26
N THR A 140 7.79 -2.67 -0.94
CA THR A 140 6.64 -2.69 -0.02
C THR A 140 6.41 -1.29 0.51
N VAL A 141 5.19 -0.77 0.36
CA VAL A 141 4.84 0.59 0.79
C VAL A 141 4.32 0.59 2.22
N GLU A 142 4.64 1.62 3.02
CA GLU A 142 4.28 1.70 4.45
C GLU A 142 2.77 1.81 4.72
N LEU A 143 1.99 2.34 3.77
CA LEU A 143 0.56 2.58 3.94
C LEU A 143 -0.27 1.34 3.57
N GLU A 144 -0.80 0.66 4.59
CA GLU A 144 -1.56 -0.60 4.46
C GLU A 144 -2.82 -0.48 3.58
N ASP A 145 -3.46 0.69 3.53
CA ASP A 145 -4.73 0.93 2.80
C ASP A 145 -4.54 1.23 1.31
N LEU A 146 -3.29 1.38 0.85
CA LEU A 146 -3.01 1.60 -0.56
C LEU A 146 -3.27 0.31 -1.36
N THR A 147 -3.97 0.47 -2.48
CA THR A 147 -4.29 -0.60 -3.41
C THR A 147 -3.16 -0.81 -4.41
N ILE A 148 -2.85 -2.05 -4.76
CA ILE A 148 -1.77 -2.40 -5.69
C ILE A 148 -1.93 -1.71 -7.06
N GLY A 149 -3.14 -1.69 -7.61
CA GLY A 149 -3.39 -1.00 -8.89
C GLY A 149 -3.14 0.51 -8.80
N GLY A 150 -3.36 1.11 -7.63
CA GLY A 150 -3.01 2.51 -7.36
C GLY A 150 -1.50 2.75 -7.33
N LEU A 151 -0.72 1.81 -6.76
CA LEU A 151 0.74 1.88 -6.75
C LEU A 151 1.34 1.72 -8.15
N VAL A 152 0.71 0.90 -9.01
CA VAL A 152 1.12 0.72 -10.40
C VAL A 152 0.80 1.96 -11.24
N MET A 153 -0.46 2.42 -11.25
CA MET A 153 -0.92 3.50 -12.14
C MET A 153 -0.58 4.90 -11.62
N GLY A 154 -0.24 5.02 -10.33
CA GLY A 154 0.26 6.25 -9.71
C GLY A 154 1.77 6.15 -9.49
N ILE A 155 2.20 6.39 -8.25
CA ILE A 155 3.60 6.27 -7.82
C ILE A 155 3.63 5.32 -6.63
N GLY A 156 4.38 4.22 -6.75
CA GLY A 156 4.83 3.42 -5.62
C GLY A 156 6.35 3.56 -5.48
N LEU A 157 6.78 4.26 -4.44
CA LEU A 157 8.19 4.50 -4.11
C LEU A 157 8.36 4.19 -2.64
N GLU A 158 9.40 3.42 -2.29
CA GLU A 158 9.77 3.21 -0.89
C GLU A 158 11.29 3.03 -0.73
N SER A 159 11.73 2.74 0.48
CA SER A 159 13.11 2.60 0.93
C SER A 159 13.96 1.56 0.18
N SER A 160 13.33 0.62 -0.53
CA SER A 160 14.02 -0.38 -1.36
C SER A 160 14.02 -0.01 -2.86
N SER A 161 13.36 1.08 -3.25
CA SER A 161 13.22 1.49 -4.64
C SER A 161 14.53 1.91 -5.29
N PHE A 162 15.54 2.32 -4.52
CA PHE A 162 16.88 2.56 -5.07
C PHE A 162 17.49 1.30 -5.71
N LYS A 163 17.10 0.11 -5.22
CA LYS A 163 17.57 -1.20 -5.69
C LYS A 163 16.67 -1.82 -6.76
N PHE A 164 15.35 -1.65 -6.63
CA PHE A 164 14.36 -2.33 -7.49
C PHE A 164 13.62 -1.39 -8.46
N GLY A 165 13.87 -0.09 -8.39
CA GLY A 165 13.08 0.94 -9.07
C GLY A 165 11.76 1.22 -8.35
N LEU A 166 10.87 1.93 -9.05
CA LEU A 166 9.49 2.14 -8.59
C LEU A 166 8.69 0.84 -8.63
N PHE A 167 7.58 0.80 -7.91
CA PHE A 167 6.74 -0.39 -7.75
C PHE A 167 6.39 -1.08 -9.08
N HIS A 168 6.02 -0.32 -10.12
CA HIS A 168 5.68 -0.87 -11.43
C HIS A 168 6.85 -1.62 -12.11
N LYS A 169 8.12 -1.28 -11.81
CA LYS A 169 9.29 -2.03 -12.32
C LYS A 169 9.42 -3.42 -11.70
N THR A 170 8.68 -3.70 -10.62
CA THR A 170 8.60 -5.04 -10.03
C THR A 170 7.51 -5.90 -10.68
N CYS A 171 6.63 -5.31 -11.49
CA CYS A 171 5.55 -6.02 -12.19
C CYS A 171 6.07 -6.60 -13.52
N THR A 172 5.54 -7.76 -13.92
CA THR A 172 5.96 -8.47 -15.14
C THR A 172 4.87 -8.55 -16.20
N GLN A 173 3.60 -8.41 -15.80
CA GLN A 173 2.45 -8.48 -16.69
C GLN A 173 1.28 -7.72 -16.06
N TYR A 174 0.48 -7.08 -16.91
CA TYR A 174 -0.81 -6.52 -16.55
C TYR A 174 -1.91 -7.15 -17.39
N GLU A 175 -3.10 -7.21 -16.82
CA GLU A 175 -4.34 -7.52 -17.51
C GLU A 175 -5.28 -6.32 -17.31
N LEU A 176 -5.87 -5.82 -18.40
CA LEU A 176 -6.79 -4.70 -18.36
C LEU A 176 -7.95 -4.87 -19.32
N VAL A 177 -9.10 -4.28 -18.97
CA VAL A 177 -10.22 -4.11 -19.88
C VAL A 177 -10.22 -2.70 -20.43
N THR A 178 -10.18 -2.56 -21.75
CA THR A 178 -10.16 -1.27 -22.46
C THR A 178 -11.53 -0.59 -22.42
N ALA A 179 -11.58 0.65 -22.92
CA ALA A 179 -12.85 1.40 -23.04
C ALA A 179 -13.86 0.73 -23.99
N ASP A 180 -13.40 -0.12 -24.92
CA ASP A 180 -14.26 -0.89 -25.82
C ASP A 180 -14.84 -2.16 -25.17
N GLY A 181 -14.32 -2.53 -23.99
CA GLY A 181 -14.70 -3.74 -23.27
C GLY A 181 -13.88 -4.96 -23.67
N ASP A 182 -12.75 -4.78 -24.34
CA ASP A 182 -11.85 -5.86 -24.73
C ASP A 182 -10.78 -6.09 -23.66
N LEU A 183 -10.48 -7.38 -23.43
CA LEU A 183 -9.46 -7.80 -22.48
C LEU A 183 -8.10 -7.81 -23.17
N ILE A 184 -7.15 -7.09 -22.61
CA ILE A 184 -5.76 -7.04 -23.07
C ILE A 184 -4.86 -7.58 -21.97
N ILE A 185 -3.93 -8.44 -22.36
CA ILE A 185 -2.79 -8.84 -21.54
C ILE A 185 -1.56 -8.12 -22.11
N CYS A 186 -0.79 -7.48 -21.25
CA CYS A 186 0.44 -6.80 -21.68
C CYS A 186 1.62 -7.11 -20.75
N SER A 187 2.81 -7.20 -21.34
CA SER A 187 4.10 -7.51 -20.72
C SER A 187 5.22 -6.94 -21.59
N GLU A 188 6.48 -7.12 -21.19
CA GLU A 188 7.63 -6.74 -22.03
C GLU A 188 7.66 -7.45 -23.40
N SER A 189 7.00 -8.61 -23.54
CA SER A 189 6.96 -9.40 -24.78
C SER A 189 5.63 -9.35 -25.53
N GLU A 190 4.56 -8.86 -24.90
CA GLU A 190 3.19 -8.87 -25.46
C GLU A 190 2.57 -7.50 -25.22
N ASN A 191 2.14 -6.78 -26.27
CA ASN A 191 1.67 -5.38 -26.17
C ASN A 191 2.62 -4.48 -25.32
N PRO A 192 3.93 -4.42 -25.64
CA PRO A 192 4.93 -3.75 -24.81
C PRO A 192 4.71 -2.23 -24.72
N ASP A 193 4.17 -1.63 -25.77
CA ASP A 193 3.74 -0.23 -25.81
C ASP A 193 2.67 0.07 -24.77
N VAL A 194 1.67 -0.81 -24.64
CA VAL A 194 0.64 -0.70 -23.59
C VAL A 194 1.28 -0.90 -22.22
N PHE A 195 2.11 -1.93 -22.06
CA PHE A 195 2.78 -2.25 -20.79
C PHE A 195 3.59 -1.07 -20.23
N GLU A 196 4.35 -0.38 -21.09
CA GLU A 196 5.13 0.80 -20.71
C GLU A 196 4.26 2.04 -20.40
N CYS A 197 3.06 2.13 -20.98
CA CYS A 197 2.14 3.24 -20.76
C CYS A 197 1.25 3.10 -19.50
N ILE A 198 1.10 1.89 -18.94
CA ILE A 198 0.25 1.66 -17.75
C ILE A 198 0.71 2.48 -16.53
N PRO A 199 2.01 2.50 -16.17
CA PRO A 199 2.50 3.33 -15.07
C PRO A 199 2.19 4.80 -15.33
N PHE A 200 1.79 5.54 -14.29
CA PHE A 200 1.40 6.96 -14.40
C PHE A 200 0.20 7.25 -15.30
N SER A 201 -0.53 6.24 -15.78
CA SER A 201 -1.74 6.44 -16.60
C SER A 201 -2.93 6.99 -15.79
N TYR A 202 -2.90 6.90 -14.46
CA TYR A 202 -4.02 7.21 -13.58
C TYR A 202 -5.34 6.50 -13.96
N GLY A 203 -5.25 5.33 -14.62
CA GLY A 203 -6.41 4.55 -15.06
C GLY A 203 -7.09 5.05 -16.32
N THR A 204 -6.42 5.87 -17.14
CA THR A 204 -6.98 6.42 -18.38
C THR A 204 -6.96 5.45 -19.56
N LEU A 205 -6.07 4.47 -19.55
CA LEU A 205 -5.89 3.49 -20.63
C LEU A 205 -6.86 2.30 -20.54
N GLY A 206 -7.49 2.11 -19.38
CA GLY A 206 -8.43 1.03 -19.12
C GLY A 206 -8.50 0.68 -17.64
N PHE A 207 -9.32 -0.31 -17.32
CA PHE A 207 -9.44 -0.83 -15.97
C PHE A 207 -8.52 -2.03 -15.81
N LEU A 208 -7.46 -1.90 -14.99
CA LEU A 208 -6.69 -3.05 -14.56
C LEU A 208 -7.62 -4.09 -13.93
N THR A 209 -7.37 -5.36 -14.19
CA THR A 209 -8.09 -6.51 -13.64
C THR A 209 -7.17 -7.47 -12.93
N ALA A 210 -5.95 -7.67 -13.43
CA ALA A 210 -4.91 -8.44 -12.76
C ALA A 210 -3.51 -7.86 -12.98
N ILE A 211 -2.62 -8.12 -12.02
CA ILE A 211 -1.24 -7.66 -12.00
C ILE A 211 -0.35 -8.81 -11.56
N ASN A 212 0.68 -9.14 -12.34
CA ASN A 212 1.72 -10.07 -11.94
C ASN A 212 2.91 -9.29 -11.37
N ILE A 213 3.30 -9.61 -10.14
CA ILE A 213 4.35 -8.93 -9.39
C ILE A 213 5.45 -9.94 -9.05
N ARG A 214 6.72 -9.58 -9.24
CA ARG A 214 7.84 -10.39 -8.74
C ARG A 214 7.80 -10.46 -7.22
N ILE A 215 8.12 -11.61 -6.66
CA ILE A 215 8.27 -11.82 -5.22
C ILE A 215 9.70 -12.20 -4.87
N ILE A 216 10.10 -11.86 -3.65
CA ILE A 216 11.41 -12.18 -3.08
C ILE A 216 11.23 -12.91 -1.75
N PRO A 217 12.19 -13.73 -1.31
CA PRO A 217 12.09 -14.41 -0.02
C PRO A 217 11.92 -13.41 1.13
N ALA A 218 10.89 -13.61 1.96
CA ALA A 218 10.73 -12.86 3.18
C ALA A 218 11.70 -13.35 4.26
N LYS A 219 12.15 -12.42 5.11
CA LYS A 219 12.92 -12.71 6.30
C LYS A 219 12.15 -12.26 7.54
N THR A 220 12.45 -12.88 8.67
CA THR A 220 11.70 -12.64 9.91
C THR A 220 11.88 -11.21 10.45
N TYR A 221 13.05 -10.62 10.25
CA TYR A 221 13.41 -9.31 10.78
C TYR A 221 14.13 -8.44 9.75
N VAL A 222 14.15 -7.13 10.01
CA VAL A 222 15.05 -6.18 9.36
C VAL A 222 16.01 -5.64 10.40
N ARG A 223 17.30 -5.83 10.19
CA ARG A 223 18.34 -5.25 11.03
C ARG A 223 18.60 -3.82 10.58
N LEU A 224 18.25 -2.86 11.43
CA LEU A 224 18.43 -1.44 11.18
C LEU A 224 19.74 -0.93 11.80
N LYS A 225 20.43 -0.04 11.09
CA LYS A 225 21.51 0.79 11.60
C LYS A 225 21.05 2.24 11.56
N TYR A 226 21.24 2.96 12.67
CA TYR A 226 20.91 4.37 12.79
C TYR A 226 22.20 5.18 12.79
N ARG A 227 22.32 6.13 11.86
CA ARG A 227 23.47 7.02 11.75
C ARG A 227 22.99 8.47 11.86
N PRO A 228 23.15 9.13 13.01
CA PRO A 228 22.86 10.54 13.12
C PRO A 228 23.90 11.32 12.29
N ILE A 229 23.46 12.26 11.46
CA ILE A 229 24.32 13.09 10.60
C ILE A 229 23.92 14.56 10.77
N SER A 230 24.93 15.42 10.90
CA SER A 230 24.75 16.88 10.86
C SER A 230 25.46 17.47 9.65
N SER A 231 24.90 18.56 9.12
CA SER A 231 25.22 19.18 7.84
C SER A 231 24.56 18.50 6.63
N LEU A 232 23.90 19.33 5.83
CA LEU A 232 23.21 18.92 4.59
C LEU A 232 24.16 18.23 3.59
N GLU A 233 25.39 18.72 3.46
CA GLU A 233 26.39 18.17 2.54
C GLU A 233 26.76 16.73 2.93
N LYS A 234 26.91 16.47 4.24
CA LYS A 234 27.19 15.13 4.77
C LYS A 234 26.00 14.21 4.62
N ILE A 235 24.79 14.73 4.80
CA ILE A 235 23.54 13.98 4.61
C ILE A 235 23.42 13.54 3.16
N GLN A 236 23.58 14.45 2.20
CA GLN A 236 23.49 14.14 0.78
C GLN A 236 24.54 13.12 0.34
N SER A 237 25.81 13.34 0.68
CA SER A 237 26.90 12.43 0.32
C SER A 237 26.74 11.04 0.94
N SER A 238 26.30 10.96 2.21
CA SER A 238 26.04 9.67 2.86
C SER A 238 24.83 8.96 2.27
N LEU A 239 23.74 9.68 1.96
CA LEU A 239 22.56 9.09 1.34
C LEU A 239 22.91 8.46 -0.01
N ILE A 240 23.65 9.19 -0.86
CA ILE A 240 24.12 8.68 -2.16
C ILE A 240 25.03 7.46 -1.97
N SER A 241 25.96 7.52 -1.02
CA SER A 241 26.86 6.38 -0.75
C SER A 241 26.11 5.12 -0.32
N GLU A 242 25.12 5.25 0.57
CA GLU A 242 24.37 4.09 1.08
C GLU A 242 23.38 3.53 0.05
N THR A 243 22.82 4.36 -0.83
CA THR A 243 21.95 3.89 -1.93
C THR A 243 22.74 3.25 -3.08
N LEU A 244 24.02 3.59 -3.26
CA LEU A 244 24.86 2.89 -4.23
C LEU A 244 25.30 1.50 -3.72
N ASP A 245 25.29 1.26 -2.41
CA ASP A 245 25.62 -0.03 -1.79
C ASP A 245 24.41 -1.01 -1.77
N VAL A 246 24.00 -1.45 -2.95
CA VAL A 246 22.86 -2.38 -3.15
C VAL A 246 23.09 -3.79 -2.58
N GLU A 247 24.34 -4.16 -2.30
CA GLU A 247 24.71 -5.47 -1.75
C GLU A 247 24.52 -5.51 -0.23
N ASN A 248 24.91 -4.44 0.47
CA ASN A 248 24.83 -4.38 1.93
C ASN A 248 23.54 -3.77 2.47
N ASN A 249 22.80 -3.01 1.64
CA ASN A 249 21.56 -2.37 2.03
C ASN A 249 20.39 -2.92 1.20
N ASP A 250 19.34 -3.39 1.88
CA ASP A 250 18.05 -3.70 1.26
C ASP A 250 17.08 -2.51 1.35
N PHE A 251 17.25 -1.69 2.40
CA PHE A 251 16.46 -0.49 2.65
C PHE A 251 17.37 0.67 3.03
N VAL A 252 17.09 1.87 2.51
CA VAL A 252 17.76 3.11 2.90
C VAL A 252 16.69 4.18 3.10
N GLU A 253 16.70 4.83 4.26
CA GLU A 253 15.78 5.92 4.59
C GLU A 253 16.47 7.04 5.33
N LEU A 254 15.92 8.25 5.23
CA LEU A 254 16.43 9.43 5.92
C LEU A 254 15.27 10.19 6.56
N LEU A 255 15.34 10.37 7.88
CA LEU A 255 14.45 11.28 8.59
C LEU A 255 15.18 12.57 8.96
N MET A 256 14.70 13.69 8.44
CA MET A 256 15.16 15.03 8.77
C MET A 256 14.34 15.60 9.94
N PHE A 257 15.02 16.10 10.97
CA PHE A 257 14.36 16.69 12.15
C PHE A 257 14.46 18.21 12.17
N ASN A 258 15.50 18.76 11.53
CA ASN A 258 15.63 20.17 11.24
C ASN A 258 16.42 20.36 9.93
N LYS A 259 16.77 21.60 9.59
CA LYS A 259 17.47 21.92 8.33
C LYS A 259 18.81 21.20 8.16
N ASN A 260 19.50 20.88 9.25
CA ASN A 260 20.87 20.40 9.24
C ASN A 260 21.04 19.01 9.86
N ASP A 261 20.08 18.55 10.65
CA ASP A 261 20.17 17.29 11.38
C ASP A 261 19.13 16.28 10.89
N GLY A 262 19.64 15.09 10.61
CA GLY A 262 18.84 13.94 10.23
C GLY A 262 19.47 12.64 10.69
N VAL A 263 18.68 11.57 10.66
CA VAL A 263 19.15 10.23 10.94
C VAL A 263 18.98 9.40 9.67
N LEU A 264 20.12 8.98 9.12
CA LEU A 264 20.17 8.03 8.02
C LEU A 264 20.01 6.63 8.60
N MET A 265 19.12 5.86 8.02
CA MET A 265 18.79 4.50 8.41
C MET A 265 19.10 3.57 7.26
N THR A 266 19.86 2.51 7.53
CA THR A 266 20.04 1.41 6.58
C THR A 266 19.52 0.11 7.17
N GLY A 267 18.86 -0.69 6.32
CA GLY A 267 18.20 -1.92 6.70
C GLY A 267 18.68 -3.09 5.86
N LYS A 268 18.88 -4.25 6.51
CA LYS A 268 19.14 -5.53 5.84
C LYS A 268 18.19 -6.59 6.38
N MET A 269 17.52 -7.30 5.48
CA MET A 269 16.65 -8.42 5.84
C MET A 269 17.48 -9.55 6.48
N THR A 270 16.97 -10.15 7.56
CA THR A 270 17.66 -11.20 8.32
C THR A 270 16.68 -12.08 9.08
N ASP A 271 17.01 -13.35 9.28
CA ASP A 271 16.24 -14.23 10.16
C ASP A 271 16.53 -13.97 11.66
N GLY A 272 17.41 -13.00 11.93
CA GLY A 272 17.79 -12.58 13.28
C GLY A 272 18.83 -13.51 13.91
N ASN A 273 19.15 -13.23 15.17
CA ASN A 273 19.91 -14.12 16.03
C ASN A 273 18.93 -14.76 17.03
N GLN A 274 19.34 -15.81 17.75
CA GLN A 274 18.49 -16.43 18.80
C GLN A 274 18.13 -15.44 19.92
N ASP A 275 18.89 -14.36 20.11
CA ASP A 275 18.60 -13.32 21.12
C ASP A 275 17.63 -12.25 20.59
N THR A 276 16.40 -12.26 21.12
CA THR A 276 15.34 -11.31 20.77
C THR A 276 15.40 -10.00 21.55
N LYS A 277 16.37 -9.79 22.46
CA LYS A 277 16.43 -8.59 23.33
C LYS A 277 16.47 -7.27 22.56
N ASN A 278 17.05 -7.26 21.37
CA ASN A 278 17.20 -6.06 20.54
C ASN A 278 16.07 -5.86 19.52
N VAL A 279 14.99 -6.65 19.58
CA VAL A 279 13.89 -6.55 18.62
C VAL A 279 13.00 -5.35 18.94
N ASN A 280 13.04 -4.34 18.06
CA ASN A 280 12.19 -3.17 18.15
C ASN A 280 10.78 -3.45 17.61
N LYS A 281 9.87 -3.96 18.46
CA LYS A 281 8.46 -4.13 18.07
C LYS A 281 7.77 -2.78 17.85
N ILE A 282 7.31 -2.54 16.63
CA ILE A 282 6.57 -1.34 16.21
C ILE A 282 5.09 -1.45 16.65
N GLY A 283 4.38 -0.32 16.78
CA GLY A 283 2.93 -0.29 16.99
C GLY A 283 2.43 -0.60 18.40
N ARG A 284 3.32 -0.71 19.40
CA ARG A 284 2.91 -0.84 20.81
C ARG A 284 2.44 0.51 21.35
N PHE A 285 1.23 0.57 21.92
CA PHE A 285 0.58 1.82 22.34
C PHE A 285 1.39 2.68 23.34
N TYR A 286 2.23 2.06 24.17
CA TYR A 286 3.05 2.76 25.17
C TYR A 286 4.42 3.20 24.63
N LYS A 287 4.79 2.77 23.43
CA LYS A 287 6.06 3.15 22.83
C LYS A 287 5.92 4.52 22.17
N PRO A 288 7.00 5.32 22.16
CA PRO A 288 7.01 6.53 21.34
C PRO A 288 6.79 6.16 19.88
N TRP A 289 6.23 7.11 19.11
CA TRP A 289 6.16 7.02 17.66
C TRP A 289 7.54 6.71 17.08
N PHE A 290 7.58 5.97 15.97
CA PHE A 290 8.84 5.50 15.40
C PHE A 290 9.81 6.65 15.09
N PHE A 291 9.32 7.76 14.52
CA PHE A 291 10.16 8.94 14.27
C PHE A 291 10.77 9.54 15.56
N LYS A 292 10.07 9.49 16.71
CA LYS A 292 10.63 9.91 18.02
C LYS A 292 11.65 8.93 18.56
N HIS A 293 11.48 7.63 18.31
CA HIS A 293 12.53 6.66 18.58
C HIS A 293 13.78 6.94 17.74
N VAL A 294 13.61 7.28 16.46
CA VAL A 294 14.74 7.67 15.59
C VAL A 294 15.40 8.96 16.06
N GLU A 295 14.62 9.96 16.47
CA GLU A 295 15.13 11.23 17.02
C GLU A 295 16.05 11.02 18.22
N SER A 296 15.79 10.00 19.04
CA SER A 296 16.61 9.74 20.23
C SER A 296 18.10 9.46 19.91
N PHE A 297 18.41 8.97 18.71
CA PHE A 297 19.78 8.76 18.25
C PHE A 297 20.52 10.06 17.89
N LEU A 298 19.81 11.18 17.68
CA LEU A 298 20.43 12.50 17.57
C LEU A 298 20.81 13.05 18.94
N LEU A 299 19.97 12.81 19.94
CA LEU A 299 20.13 13.33 21.30
C LEU A 299 21.18 12.57 22.11
N SER A 300 21.48 11.33 21.73
CA SER A 300 22.50 10.48 22.37
C SER A 300 23.94 10.78 21.91
N ARG A 301 24.18 11.94 21.30
CA ARG A 301 25.50 12.38 20.82
C ARG A 301 26.30 13.07 21.91
#